data_AF-A0A8S9S8K5-F1
#
_entry.id   AF-A0A8S9S8K5-F1
#
_cell.length_a   1.000
_cell.length_b   1.000
_cell.length_c   1.000
_cell.angle_alpha   90.00
_cell.angle_beta   90.00
_cell.angle_gamma   90.00
#
_symmetry.space_group_name_H-M   'P 1'
#
loop_
_entity.id
_entity.type
_entity.pdbx_description
1 polymer ?
#
loop_
_entity_poly.entity_id
_entity_poly.type
_entity_poly.pdbx_seq_one_letter_code
_entity_poly.pdbx_strand_id
1 'polypeptide(L)' 'MNNYRIKDPTPFGKQFMVEQFNKEFHLDITYKFFKEKLDTMKKKYKKYKELLSSTGISVDPITSEIDASESW' A
#
# COMPACT_ATOMS: atom_id res chain seq x y z
N MET A 1 9.36 13.71 3.52
CA MET A 1 8.79 12.50 2.88
C MET A 1 9.61 12.19 1.64
N ASN A 2 10.40 11.11 1.67
CA ASN A 2 11.23 10.74 0.52
C ASN A 2 10.33 10.40 -0.67
N ASN A 3 10.59 11.06 -1.80
CA ASN A 3 9.97 10.78 -3.08
C ASN A 3 10.50 9.43 -3.61
N TYR A 4 10.12 8.32 -2.99
CA TYR A 4 10.26 6.97 -3.54
C TYR A 4 9.23 6.81 -4.67
N ARG A 5 9.39 7.62 -5.71
CA ARG A 5 8.71 7.44 -6.97
C ARG A 5 9.48 6.31 -7.64
N ILE A 6 8.98 5.08 -7.52
CA ILE A 6 9.46 3.97 -8.36
C ILE A 6 9.37 4.53 -9.78
N LYS A 7 10.53 4.79 -10.41
CA LYS A 7 10.58 5.19 -11.82
C LYS A 7 9.73 4.17 -12.58
N ASP A 8 8.89 4.64 -13.50
CA ASP A 8 8.03 3.72 -14.26
C ASP A 8 8.91 2.58 -14.80
N PRO A 9 8.69 1.33 -14.35
CA PRO A 9 9.61 0.26 -14.68
C PRO A 9 9.62 0.06 -16.18
N THR A 10 10.78 -0.30 -16.73
CA THR A 10 10.88 -0.72 -18.13
C THR A 10 9.93 -1.89 -18.40
N PRO A 11 9.49 -2.13 -19.65
CA PRO A 11 8.62 -3.28 -19.96
C PRO A 11 9.16 -4.60 -19.41
N PHE A 12 10.49 -4.81 -19.51
CA PHE A 12 11.17 -5.95 -18.91
C PHE A 12 11.06 -5.97 -17.37
N GLY A 13 11.29 -4.83 -16.70
CA GLY A 13 11.14 -4.73 -15.25
C GLY A 13 9.72 -5.04 -14.77
N LYS A 14 8.70 -4.65 -15.55
CA LYS A 14 7.29 -4.95 -15.25
C LYS A 14 7.00 -6.45 -15.30
N GLN A 15 7.51 -7.15 -16.30
CA GLN A 15 7.38 -8.60 -16.43
C GLN A 15 8.12 -9.32 -15.31
N PHE A 16 9.40 -8.97 -15.09
CA PHE A 16 10.22 -9.60 -14.05
C PHE A 16 9.58 -9.50 -12.66
N MET A 17 9.05 -8.34 -12.28
CA MET A 17 8.38 -8.17 -10.99
C MET A 17 7.18 -9.09 -10.81
N VAL A 18 6.35 -9.21 -11.84
CA VAL A 18 5.13 -10.03 -11.80
C VAL A 18 5.45 -11.51 -11.83
N GLU A 19 6.44 -11.92 -12.62
CA GLU A 19 6.89 -13.32 -12.69
C GLU A 19 7.44 -13.79 -11.34
N GLN A 20 8.28 -12.98 -10.68
CA GLN A 20 8.78 -13.32 -9.35
C GLN A 20 7.65 -13.37 -8.32
N PHE A 21 6.71 -12.42 -8.37
CA PHE A 21 5.56 -12.42 -7.47
C PHE A 21 4.66 -13.65 -7.69
N ASN A 22 4.36 -13.97 -8.95
CA ASN A 22 3.59 -15.16 -9.32
C ASN A 22 4.27 -16.45 -8.85
N LYS A 23 5.59 -16.53 -8.99
CA LYS A 23 6.38 -17.68 -8.53
C LYS A 23 6.35 -17.85 -7.02
N GLU A 24 6.55 -16.76 -6.28
CA GLU A 24 6.60 -16.78 -4.81
C GLU A 24 5.25 -17.11 -4.18
N PHE A 25 4.17 -16.54 -4.73
CA PHE A 25 2.83 -16.68 -4.16
C PHE A 25 1.97 -17.74 -4.88
N HIS A 26 2.53 -18.46 -5.85
CA HIS A 26 1.82 -19.42 -6.69
C HIS A 26 0.57 -18.82 -7.35
N LEU A 27 0.72 -17.63 -7.92
CA LEU A 27 -0.33 -16.88 -8.60
C LEU A 27 -0.09 -16.83 -10.11
N ASP A 28 -1.14 -16.46 -10.85
CA ASP A 28 -1.03 -16.10 -12.26
C ASP A 28 -1.75 -14.77 -12.49
N ILE A 29 -1.08 -13.68 -12.08
CA ILE A 29 -1.60 -12.33 -12.27
C ILE A 29 -0.80 -11.57 -13.32
N THR A 30 -1.45 -10.59 -13.94
CA THR A 30 -0.83 -9.70 -14.91
C THR A 30 -0.29 -8.44 -14.25
N TYR A 31 0.66 -7.76 -14.90
CA TYR A 31 1.16 -6.45 -14.42
C TYR A 31 0.04 -5.41 -14.26
N LYS A 32 -0.97 -5.43 -15.13
CA LYS A 32 -2.12 -4.53 -15.04
C LYS A 32 -2.86 -4.76 -13.72
N PHE A 33 -3.18 -6.01 -13.41
CA PHE A 33 -3.85 -6.37 -12.15
C PHE A 33 -2.99 -6.01 -10.93
N PHE A 34 -1.69 -6.32 -10.98
CA PHE A 34 -0.73 -5.96 -9.93
C PHE A 34 -0.72 -4.46 -9.65
N LYS A 35 -0.62 -3.63 -10.71
CA LYS A 35 -0.60 -2.17 -10.60
C LYS A 35 -1.92 -1.61 -10.05
N GLU A 36 -3.05 -2.08 -10.55
CA GLU A 36 -4.38 -1.65 -10.07
C GLU A 36 -4.59 -1.98 -8.58
N LYS A 37 -4.16 -3.16 -8.13
CA LYS A 37 -4.19 -3.53 -6.71
C LYS A 37 -3.29 -2.65 -5.87
N LEU A 38 -2.05 -2.43 -6.31
CA LEU A 38 -1.09 -1.55 -5.62
C LEU A 38 -1.64 -0.13 -5.48
N ASP A 39 -2.21 0.43 -6.55
CA ASP A 39 -2.78 1.78 -6.53
C ASP A 39 -4.01 1.88 -5.61
N THR A 40 -4.82 0.84 -5.56
CA THR A 40 -5.94 0.74 -4.61
C THR A 40 -5.45 0.74 -3.17
N MET A 41 -4.41 -0.04 -2.86
CA MET A 41 -3.80 -0.08 -1.52
C MET A 41 -3.23 1.27 -1.13
N LYS A 42 -2.52 1.96 -2.05
CA LYS A 42 -2.00 3.31 -1.82
C LYS A 42 -3.11 4.31 -1.50
N LYS A 43 -4.24 4.27 -2.22
CA LYS A 43 -5.40 5.14 -1.95
C LYS A 43 -5.99 4.89 -0.56
N LYS A 44 -6.17 3.63 -0.17
CA LYS A 44 -6.66 3.27 1.17
C LYS A 44 -5.69 3.74 2.26
N TYR A 45 -4.39 3.52 2.05
CA TYR A 45 -3.36 3.94 2.99
C TYR A 45 -3.28 5.47 3.15
N LYS A 46 -3.44 6.22 2.05
CA LYS A 46 -3.52 7.68 2.11
C LYS A 46 -4.69 8.13 2.99
N LYS A 47 -5.89 7.57 2.78
CA LYS A 47 -7.06 7.86 3.62
C LYS A 47 -6.84 7.50 5.09
N TYR A 48 -6.22 6.34 5.34
CA TYR A 48 -5.86 5.92 6.69
C TYR A 48 -4.93 6.92 7.38
N LYS A 49 -3.89 7.41 6.69
CA LYS A 49 -3.02 8.47 7.22
C LYS A 49 -3.75 9.78 7.48
N GLU A 50 -4.63 10.19 6.57
CA GLU A 50 -5.44 11.40 6.73
C GLU A 50 -6.32 11.30 7.99
N LEU A 51 -6.97 10.16 8.21
CA LEU A 51 -7.76 9.88 9.42
C LEU A 51 -6.91 9.98 10.68
N LEU A 52 -5.80 9.23 10.76
CA LEU A 52 -4.85 9.31 11.88
C LEU A 52 -4.40 10.74 12.20
N SER A 53 -4.21 11.58 11.18
CA SER A 53 -3.76 12.96 11.37
C SER A 53 -4.86 13.96 11.76
N SER A 54 -6.13 13.63 11.53
CA SER A 54 -7.24 14.60 11.60
C SER A 54 -8.23 14.38 12.74
N THR A 55 -8.38 13.15 13.25
CA THR A 55 -9.47 12.81 14.18
C THR A 55 -9.04 12.54 15.62
N GLY A 56 -7.78 12.82 15.99
CA GLY A 56 -7.27 12.44 17.33
C GLY A 56 -7.30 10.93 17.58
N ILE A 57 -7.37 10.14 16.50
CA ILE A 57 -7.32 8.69 16.52
C ILE A 57 -5.85 8.29 16.37
N SER A 58 -5.31 7.61 17.37
CA SER A 58 -4.01 6.97 17.31
C SER A 58 -4.18 5.47 17.11
N VAL A 59 -3.29 4.88 16.31
CA VAL A 59 -3.23 3.42 16.18
C VAL A 59 -1.94 2.95 16.82
N ASP A 60 -2.05 2.04 17.78
CA ASP A 60 -0.89 1.40 18.38
C ASP A 60 -0.19 0.54 17.31
N PRO A 61 1.09 0.81 16.98
CA PRO A 61 1.80 0.10 15.92
C PRO A 61 2.15 -1.36 16.26
N ILE A 62 2.04 -1.76 17.53
CA ILE A 62 2.36 -3.10 18.03
C ILE A 62 1.09 -3.96 18.10
N THR A 63 0.01 -3.42 18.66
CA THR A 63 -1.25 -4.18 18.84
C THR A 63 -2.24 -3.98 17.69
N SER A 64 -2.02 -2.98 16.83
CA SER A 64 -2.99 -2.52 15.81
C SER A 64 -4.34 -2.08 16.38
N GLU A 65 -4.39 -1.77 17.67
CA GLU A 65 -5.58 -1.24 18.33
C GLU A 65 -5.77 0.24 17.95
N ILE A 66 -7.03 0.63 17.82
CA ILE A 66 -7.44 1.97 17.43
C ILE A 66 -7.90 2.68 18.71
N ASP A 67 -7.07 3.59 19.21
CA ASP A 67 -7.43 4.47 20.30
C ASP A 67 -7.98 5.78 19.75
N ALA A 68 -9.12 6.20 20.29
CA ALA A 68 -9.69 7.50 20.03
C ALA A 68 -9.66 8.30 21.33
N SER A 69 -9.15 9.52 21.26
CA SER A 69 -9.27 10.49 22.36
C SER A 69 -10.73 10.66 22.80
N GLU A 70 -11.03 10.50 24.09
CA GLU A 70 -12.38 10.71 24.65
C GLU A 70 -12.87 12.15 24.55
N SER A 71 -11.99 13.13 24.35
CA SER A 71 -12.38 14.54 24.23
C SER A 71 -12.84 14.88 22.80
N TRP A 72 -14.13 15.23 22.69
CA TRP A 72 -14.81 15.77 21.51
C TRP A 72 -14.57 17.27 21.36
#